data_AF-A0A6I4ITG8-F1
#
_entry.id   AF-A0A6I4ITG8-F1
#
_cell.length_a   1.000
_cell.length_b   1.000
_cell.length_c   1.000
_cell.angle_alpha   90.00
_cell.angle_beta   90.00
_cell.angle_gamma   90.00
#
_symmetry.space_group_name_H-M   'P 1'
#
loop_
_entity.id
_entity.type
_entity.pdbx_description
1 polymer ?
#
loop_
_entity_poly.entity_id
_entity_poly.type
_entity_poly.pdbx_seq_one_letter_code
_entity_poly.pdbx_strand_id
1 'polypeptide(L)'
;MKNVMYKIAVLFIAFSLQGFAQSWQGFYQTKYGILFLIEESGPEYPNGSLVYGDYGNNGTMVGKLTLQDSGYEGKFHNGKDWGSFKLRASISSGLDTGLYSFSGTWGFYNVDNTGTTNPDFLWTGNRRGIIRTDRLQNAVWSGKWNTNFGYLILEQVGNKITGKYDNKGIIEGSYDETNGVFEGFFTNNGSTGYFKFKIPSKRANGDRNFFKGNWGWTKALEKGEWNGEKAIKTNLVKIEYKKR
;
A
#
# COMPACT_ATOMS: atom_id res chain seq x y z
N MET A 1 -10.09 -52.97 -43.27
CA MET A 1 -8.86 -52.19 -42.97
C MET A 1 -9.29 -50.87 -42.33
N LYS A 2 -9.09 -50.72 -41.02
CA LYS A 2 -9.48 -49.53 -40.24
C LYS A 2 -8.31 -48.54 -40.22
N ASN A 3 -8.49 -47.37 -40.82
CA ASN A 3 -7.53 -46.27 -40.75
C ASN A 3 -7.70 -45.56 -39.40
N VAL A 4 -6.71 -45.70 -38.52
CA VAL A 4 -6.60 -44.97 -37.27
C VAL A 4 -5.93 -43.63 -37.57
N MET A 5 -6.72 -42.57 -37.51
CA MET A 5 -6.28 -41.19 -37.71
C MET A 5 -5.76 -40.64 -36.36
N TYR A 6 -4.45 -40.52 -36.20
CA TYR A 6 -3.85 -39.89 -35.01
C TYR A 6 -4.01 -38.37 -35.09
N LYS A 7 -4.84 -37.82 -34.20
CA LYS A 7 -4.89 -36.37 -33.93
C LYS A 7 -3.73 -36.03 -32.99
N ILE A 8 -2.68 -35.39 -33.51
CA ILE A 8 -1.64 -34.77 -32.70
C ILE A 8 -2.24 -33.49 -32.10
N ALA A 9 -2.58 -33.53 -30.82
CA ALA A 9 -2.90 -32.34 -30.05
C ALA A 9 -1.57 -31.67 -29.66
N VAL A 10 -1.24 -30.56 -30.34
CA VAL A 10 -0.13 -29.69 -29.93
C VAL A 10 -0.60 -28.91 -28.70
N LEU A 11 -0.23 -29.39 -27.52
CA LEU A 11 -0.46 -28.71 -26.25
C LEU A 11 0.57 -27.59 -26.12
N PHE A 12 0.21 -26.36 -26.47
CA PHE A 12 1.00 -25.18 -26.12
C PHE A 12 0.90 -24.96 -24.60
N ILE A 13 1.86 -25.50 -23.86
CA ILE A 13 2.09 -25.10 -22.48
C ILE A 13 2.78 -23.74 -22.52
N ALA A 14 1.99 -22.68 -22.46
CA ALA A 14 2.50 -21.35 -22.12
C ALA A 14 2.93 -21.40 -20.65
N PHE A 15 4.16 -21.87 -20.38
CA PHE A 15 4.85 -21.51 -19.16
C PHE A 15 5.05 -20.00 -19.22
N SER A 16 4.15 -19.25 -18.58
CA SER A 16 4.50 -17.91 -18.16
C SER A 16 5.68 -18.09 -17.20
N LEU A 17 6.87 -17.79 -17.70
CA LEU A 17 8.00 -17.47 -16.86
C LEU A 17 7.54 -16.28 -16.01
N GLN A 18 6.97 -16.56 -14.84
CA GLN A 18 6.87 -15.57 -13.77
C GLN A 18 8.32 -15.31 -13.39
N GLY A 19 8.96 -14.39 -14.13
CA GLY A 19 10.22 -13.80 -13.71
C GLY A 19 10.00 -13.38 -12.26
N PHE A 20 10.91 -13.81 -11.39
CA PHE A 20 10.87 -13.50 -9.97
C PHE A 20 10.84 -11.99 -9.80
N ALA A 21 9.63 -11.42 -9.72
CA ALA A 21 9.46 -9.99 -9.59
C ALA A 21 10.03 -9.61 -8.22
N GLN A 22 10.98 -8.69 -8.23
CA GLN A 22 11.56 -8.17 -7.02
C GLN A 22 10.45 -7.53 -6.18
N SER A 23 10.15 -8.15 -5.05
CA SER A 23 9.16 -7.60 -4.13
C SER A 23 9.81 -6.79 -3.03
N TRP A 24 9.28 -5.58 -2.82
CA TRP A 24 9.58 -4.72 -1.69
C TRP A 24 8.82 -5.13 -0.43
N GLN A 25 7.87 -6.06 -0.53
CA GLN A 25 7.16 -6.58 0.63
C GLN A 25 8.12 -7.22 1.64
N GLY A 26 8.15 -6.67 2.85
CA GLY A 26 9.11 -7.14 3.83
C GLY A 26 9.29 -6.21 5.02
N PHE A 27 9.95 -6.78 6.02
CA PHE A 27 10.31 -6.13 7.26
C PHE A 27 11.79 -5.77 7.18
N TYR A 28 12.09 -4.48 7.27
CA TYR A 28 13.44 -3.94 7.10
C TYR A 28 13.87 -3.19 8.36
N GLN A 29 15.07 -3.49 8.83
CA GLN A 29 15.73 -2.68 9.85
C GLN A 29 16.49 -1.56 9.16
N THR A 30 16.21 -0.32 9.55
CA THR A 30 16.95 0.87 9.10
C THR A 30 17.51 1.63 10.31
N LYS A 31 18.38 2.62 10.08
CA LYS A 31 18.85 3.51 11.15
C LYS A 31 17.77 4.47 11.67
N TYR A 32 16.68 4.64 10.92
CA TYR A 32 15.55 5.50 11.28
C TYR A 32 14.37 4.71 11.88
N GLY A 33 14.57 3.41 12.13
CA GLY A 33 13.54 2.52 12.65
C GLY A 33 13.18 1.41 11.68
N ILE A 34 12.14 0.67 12.04
CA ILE A 34 11.63 -0.45 11.27
C ILE A 34 10.80 0.08 10.09
N LEU A 35 10.93 -0.55 8.92
CA LEU A 35 9.94 -0.46 7.86
C LEU A 35 9.17 -1.77 7.76
N PHE A 36 7.85 -1.66 7.69
CA PHE A 36 6.97 -2.76 7.35
C PHE A 36 6.30 -2.40 6.03
N LEU A 37 6.67 -3.07 4.94
CA LEU A 37 6.16 -2.76 3.60
C LEU A 37 5.26 -3.87 3.09
N ILE A 38 4.15 -3.46 2.49
CA ILE A 38 3.24 -4.24 1.67
C ILE A 38 3.38 -3.76 0.23
N GLU A 39 3.30 -4.71 -0.70
CA GLU A 39 3.26 -4.43 -2.12
C GLU A 39 1.98 -5.02 -2.71
N GLU A 40 1.20 -4.18 -3.39
CA GLU A 40 0.06 -4.60 -4.18
C GLU A 40 0.33 -4.26 -5.65
N SER A 41 -0.09 -5.14 -6.56
CA SER A 41 0.09 -4.94 -8.00
C SER A 41 -1.15 -5.37 -8.77
N GLY A 42 -1.33 -4.77 -9.94
CA GLY A 42 -2.47 -5.05 -10.80
C GLY A 42 -2.75 -3.92 -11.79
N PRO A 43 -3.57 -4.18 -12.82
CA PRO A 43 -3.89 -3.18 -13.86
C PRO A 43 -4.67 -1.98 -13.31
N GLU A 44 -5.29 -2.11 -12.15
CA GLU A 44 -6.06 -1.00 -11.55
C GLU A 44 -5.17 0.04 -10.86
N TYR A 45 -3.98 -0.37 -10.43
CA TYR A 45 -3.04 0.45 -9.66
C TYR A 45 -2.39 1.49 -10.56
N PRO A 46 -2.28 2.76 -10.12
CA PRO A 46 -1.46 3.75 -10.79
C PRO A 46 -0.03 3.20 -10.97
N ASN A 47 0.48 3.20 -12.20
CA ASN A 47 1.81 2.64 -12.54
C ASN A 47 1.97 1.13 -12.29
N GLY A 48 0.87 0.38 -12.16
CA GLY A 48 0.85 -1.08 -12.06
C GLY A 48 1.16 -1.66 -10.68
N SER A 49 1.58 -0.84 -9.72
CA SER A 49 1.89 -1.27 -8.35
C SER A 49 1.78 -0.14 -7.34
N LEU A 50 1.58 -0.50 -6.08
CA LEU A 50 1.66 0.39 -4.93
C LEU A 50 2.45 -0.31 -3.82
N VAL A 51 3.48 0.36 -3.31
CA VAL A 51 4.20 -0.07 -2.12
C VAL A 51 3.89 0.89 -0.99
N TYR A 52 3.50 0.37 0.17
CA TYR A 52 3.13 1.17 1.32
C TYR A 52 3.38 0.46 2.63
N GLY A 53 3.43 1.22 3.71
CA GLY A 53 3.31 0.64 5.04
C GLY A 53 3.83 1.53 6.16
N ASP A 54 4.21 0.91 7.27
CA ASP A 54 4.60 1.61 8.48
C ASP A 54 6.08 1.98 8.46
N TYR A 55 6.39 3.17 8.96
CA TYR A 55 7.73 3.69 9.13
C TYR A 55 7.98 4.06 10.59
N GLY A 56 8.96 3.40 11.22
CA GLY A 56 9.25 3.59 12.63
C GLY A 56 8.03 3.21 13.49
N ASN A 57 7.81 3.95 14.57
CA ASN A 57 6.71 3.67 15.49
C ASN A 57 5.38 4.32 15.04
N ASN A 58 5.44 5.54 14.49
CA ASN A 58 4.25 6.37 14.25
C ASN A 58 4.20 6.92 12.81
N GLY A 59 5.05 6.42 11.92
CA GLY A 59 5.19 6.91 10.57
C GLY A 59 4.50 6.04 9.54
N THR A 60 4.37 6.60 8.35
CA THR A 60 3.81 5.96 7.16
C THR A 60 4.73 6.19 5.98
N MET A 61 4.68 5.29 5.02
CA MET A 61 5.44 5.37 3.77
C MET A 61 4.56 4.87 2.65
N VAL A 62 4.62 5.52 1.49
CA VAL A 62 3.92 5.09 0.28
C VAL A 62 4.70 5.55 -0.94
N GLY A 63 4.67 4.75 -2.00
CA GLY A 63 5.31 5.08 -3.25
C GLY A 63 5.08 4.02 -4.31
N LYS A 64 5.83 4.17 -5.40
CA LYS A 64 5.73 3.35 -6.60
C LYS A 64 7.06 2.70 -6.92
N LEU A 65 6.99 1.58 -7.62
CA LEU A 65 8.17 0.95 -8.20
C LEU A 65 8.61 1.70 -9.46
N THR A 66 9.92 1.89 -9.61
CA THR A 66 10.51 2.42 -10.83
C THR A 66 11.16 1.29 -11.63
N LEU A 67 10.69 1.10 -12.86
CA LEU A 67 11.16 0.04 -13.76
C LEU A 67 12.65 0.19 -14.12
N GLN A 68 13.17 1.41 -14.08
CA GLN A 68 14.48 1.72 -14.62
C GLN A 68 15.64 1.25 -13.73
N ASP A 69 15.40 0.99 -12.43
CA ASP A 69 16.49 0.76 -11.49
C ASP A 69 16.14 -0.17 -10.32
N SER A 70 15.07 -0.96 -10.43
CA SER A 70 14.59 -1.73 -9.29
C SER A 70 14.28 -0.82 -8.08
N GLY A 71 13.85 0.41 -8.37
CA GLY A 71 13.73 1.48 -7.41
C GLY A 71 12.36 1.57 -6.77
N TYR A 72 12.31 2.25 -5.64
CA TYR A 72 11.11 2.58 -4.90
C TYR A 72 11.22 4.05 -4.52
N GLU A 73 10.32 4.87 -5.05
CA GLU A 73 10.29 6.30 -4.78
C GLU A 73 8.90 6.72 -4.32
N GLY A 74 8.84 7.71 -3.44
CA GLY A 74 7.57 8.11 -2.85
C GLY A 74 7.70 9.12 -1.71
N LYS A 75 6.71 9.09 -0.83
CA LYS A 75 6.56 9.99 0.31
C LYS A 75 6.52 9.23 1.61
N PHE A 76 7.01 9.87 2.66
CA PHE A 76 6.91 9.35 4.01
C PHE A 76 6.43 10.43 4.98
N HIS A 77 5.91 10.00 6.12
CA HIS A 77 5.71 10.82 7.31
C HIS A 77 6.36 10.10 8.49
N ASN A 78 7.22 10.75 9.26
CA ASN A 78 7.95 10.10 10.36
C ASN A 78 7.25 10.21 11.73
N GLY A 79 6.02 10.72 11.74
CA GLY A 79 5.25 11.03 12.96
C GLY A 79 5.29 12.51 13.35
N LYS A 80 6.20 13.29 12.76
CA LYS A 80 6.33 14.74 12.98
C LYS A 80 6.30 15.53 11.66
N ASP A 81 7.12 15.10 10.72
CA ASP A 81 7.38 15.77 9.46
C ASP A 81 7.18 14.80 8.29
N TRP A 82 6.93 15.36 7.11
CA TRP A 82 6.81 14.60 5.86
C TRP A 82 7.99 14.87 4.93
N GLY A 83 8.26 13.92 4.05
CA GLY A 83 9.37 14.00 3.13
C GLY A 83 9.20 13.11 1.90
N SER A 84 10.22 13.14 1.06
CA SER A 84 10.33 12.32 -0.14
C SER A 84 11.53 11.39 -0.01
N PHE A 85 11.47 10.24 -0.68
CA PHE A 85 12.57 9.28 -0.73
C PHE A 85 12.74 8.72 -2.13
N LYS A 86 13.96 8.27 -2.40
CA LYS A 86 14.30 7.46 -3.56
C LYS A 86 15.24 6.34 -3.11
N LEU A 87 14.73 5.12 -3.13
CA LEU A 87 15.43 3.91 -2.70
C LEU A 87 15.70 3.01 -3.89
N ARG A 88 16.78 2.26 -3.77
CA ARG A 88 17.20 1.25 -4.74
C ARG A 88 17.43 -0.06 -4.00
N ALA A 89 16.87 -1.12 -4.56
CA ALA A 89 17.11 -2.45 -4.03
C ALA A 89 18.55 -2.90 -4.29
N SER A 90 19.11 -3.55 -3.30
CA SER A 90 20.33 -4.34 -3.41
C SER A 90 19.90 -5.80 -3.36
N ILE A 91 20.01 -6.48 -4.50
CA ILE A 91 19.61 -7.86 -4.67
C ILE A 91 20.84 -8.73 -4.42
N SER A 92 20.68 -9.78 -3.59
CA SER A 92 21.69 -10.83 -3.45
C SER A 92 21.62 -11.74 -4.68
N SER A 93 22.76 -12.04 -5.30
CA SER A 93 22.85 -12.92 -6.48
C SER A 93 22.66 -14.43 -6.16
N GLY A 94 22.08 -14.77 -5.01
CA GLY A 94 21.84 -16.14 -4.57
C GLY A 94 20.46 -16.68 -4.98
N LEU A 95 20.24 -17.98 -4.74
CA LEU A 95 18.97 -18.69 -4.95
C LEU A 95 17.78 -18.18 -4.09
N ASP A 96 18.04 -17.20 -3.22
CA ASP A 96 17.04 -16.57 -2.34
C ASP A 96 16.44 -15.36 -3.08
N THR A 97 15.32 -15.59 -3.76
CA THR A 97 14.75 -14.73 -4.81
C THR A 97 14.02 -13.48 -4.27
N GLY A 98 14.66 -12.68 -3.40
CA GLY A 98 14.04 -11.50 -2.81
C GLY A 98 14.99 -10.34 -2.56
N LEU A 99 14.42 -9.13 -2.46
CA LEU A 99 15.15 -7.94 -2.02
C LEU A 99 15.74 -8.21 -0.62
N TYR A 100 17.06 -8.12 -0.48
CA TYR A 100 17.75 -8.39 0.79
C TYR A 100 18.05 -7.11 1.54
N SER A 101 18.43 -6.06 0.82
CA SER A 101 18.66 -4.74 1.39
C SER A 101 18.30 -3.66 0.38
N PHE A 102 18.31 -2.43 0.83
CA PHE A 102 18.20 -1.27 -0.05
C PHE A 102 19.14 -0.17 0.43
N SER A 103 19.46 0.73 -0.49
CA SER A 103 20.13 1.99 -0.23
C SER A 103 19.47 3.11 -1.03
N GLY A 104 19.66 4.35 -0.62
CA GLY A 104 19.08 5.49 -1.31
C GLY A 104 19.16 6.74 -0.47
N THR A 105 18.29 7.69 -0.81
CA THR A 105 18.28 9.02 -0.18
C THR A 105 16.88 9.44 0.20
N TRP A 106 16.82 10.42 1.11
CA TRP A 106 15.59 11.08 1.49
C TRP A 106 15.82 12.56 1.77
N GLY A 107 14.74 13.33 1.80
CA GLY A 107 14.73 14.70 2.29
C GLY A 107 13.34 15.13 2.74
N PHE A 108 13.27 16.30 3.37
CA PHE A 108 11.99 16.89 3.78
C PHE A 108 11.26 17.50 2.59
N TYR A 109 9.94 17.55 2.73
CA TYR A 109 9.05 18.11 1.72
C TYR A 109 9.22 17.40 0.36
N ASN A 110 9.43 18.18 -0.71
CA ASN A 110 9.58 17.68 -2.08
C ASN A 110 11.04 17.42 -2.48
N VAL A 111 11.97 17.42 -1.53
CA VAL A 111 13.39 17.13 -1.78
C VAL A 111 13.66 15.69 -1.36
N ASP A 112 14.31 14.90 -2.23
CA ASP A 112 14.74 13.52 -1.94
C ASP A 112 16.27 13.39 -1.78
N ASN A 113 17.00 14.48 -2.00
CA ASN A 113 18.47 14.56 -1.96
C ASN A 113 19.19 13.51 -2.84
N THR A 114 18.59 13.13 -3.97
CA THR A 114 19.21 12.17 -4.91
C THR A 114 20.64 12.58 -5.28
N GLY A 115 21.58 11.65 -5.18
CA GLY A 115 22.99 11.86 -5.53
C GLY A 115 23.84 12.55 -4.45
N THR A 116 23.25 12.87 -3.30
CA THR A 116 24.01 13.42 -2.17
C THR A 116 25.01 12.41 -1.59
N THR A 117 26.12 12.92 -1.06
CA THR A 117 27.09 12.16 -0.24
C THR A 117 26.92 12.44 1.25
N ASN A 118 26.01 13.35 1.64
CA ASN A 118 25.78 13.66 3.05
C ASN A 118 25.13 12.46 3.76
N PRO A 119 25.79 11.88 4.78
CA PRO A 119 25.30 10.69 5.49
C PRO A 119 23.94 10.90 6.16
N ASP A 120 23.55 12.13 6.48
CA ASP A 120 22.27 12.43 7.13
C ASP A 120 21.07 12.15 6.22
N PHE A 121 21.27 12.21 4.91
CA PHE A 121 20.24 11.95 3.91
C PHE A 121 20.33 10.54 3.32
N LEU A 122 21.35 9.75 3.68
CA LEU A 122 21.47 8.37 3.23
C LEU A 122 20.51 7.46 4.01
N TRP A 123 19.73 6.67 3.27
CA TRP A 123 18.81 5.68 3.83
C TRP A 123 19.20 4.29 3.38
N THR A 124 19.59 3.45 4.33
CA THR A 124 19.84 2.03 4.11
C THR A 124 18.90 1.18 4.95
N GLY A 125 18.55 0.01 4.44
CA GLY A 125 17.73 -0.95 5.17
C GLY A 125 18.13 -2.38 4.83
N ASN A 126 18.11 -3.25 5.83
CA ASN A 126 18.37 -4.67 5.67
C ASN A 126 17.11 -5.45 6.03
N ARG A 127 16.72 -6.37 5.16
CA ARG A 127 15.58 -7.26 5.41
C ARG A 127 15.90 -8.16 6.58
N ARG A 128 14.92 -8.33 7.46
CA ARG A 128 15.05 -9.14 8.69
C ARG A 128 14.11 -10.34 8.70
N GLY A 129 13.20 -10.44 7.74
CA GLY A 129 12.34 -11.60 7.56
C GLY A 129 11.20 -11.36 6.56
N ILE A 130 10.47 -12.44 6.26
CA ILE A 130 9.21 -12.40 5.52
C ILE A 130 8.09 -12.06 6.50
N ILE A 131 7.23 -11.13 6.11
CA ILE A 131 6.17 -10.57 6.93
C ILE A 131 4.91 -11.45 6.93
N ARG A 132 4.21 -11.47 8.08
CA ARG A 132 2.76 -11.74 8.14
C ARG A 132 2.02 -10.48 7.74
N THR A 133 1.23 -10.54 6.67
CA THR A 133 0.61 -9.35 6.07
C THR A 133 -0.27 -8.57 7.05
N ASP A 134 -0.78 -9.20 8.11
CA ASP A 134 -1.77 -8.73 9.09
C ASP A 134 -1.23 -7.81 10.20
N ARG A 135 -0.29 -6.89 9.93
CA ARG A 135 0.37 -6.10 11.00
C ARG A 135 0.45 -4.60 10.81
N LEU A 136 -0.11 -4.02 9.74
CA LEU A 136 -0.10 -2.56 9.58
C LEU A 136 -0.85 -1.87 10.71
N GLN A 137 -0.19 -0.85 11.26
CA GLN A 137 -0.68 -0.05 12.38
C GLN A 137 -0.99 1.40 12.04
N ASN A 138 -0.16 2.02 11.21
CA ASN A 138 -0.23 3.45 10.93
C ASN A 138 -0.79 3.69 9.52
N ALA A 139 -0.27 2.98 8.51
CA ALA A 139 -0.71 3.10 7.11
C ALA A 139 -1.99 2.29 6.84
N VAL A 140 -2.96 2.35 7.76
CA VAL A 140 -4.16 1.50 7.75
C VAL A 140 -5.04 1.74 6.54
N TRP A 141 -5.07 2.96 6.00
CA TRP A 141 -5.89 3.29 4.85
C TRP A 141 -5.23 2.97 3.52
N SER A 142 -3.90 2.88 3.45
CA SER A 142 -3.21 2.60 2.19
C SER A 142 -3.58 1.23 1.61
N GLY A 143 -3.58 1.12 0.27
CA GLY A 143 -3.92 -0.10 -0.46
C GLY A 143 -5.32 -0.07 -1.10
N LYS A 144 -5.71 -1.20 -1.66
CA LYS A 144 -7.00 -1.34 -2.34
C LYS A 144 -8.15 -1.69 -1.38
N TRP A 145 -9.27 -0.99 -1.57
CA TRP A 145 -10.53 -1.22 -0.86
C TRP A 145 -11.64 -1.51 -1.85
N ASN A 146 -12.34 -2.62 -1.65
CA ASN A 146 -13.56 -2.94 -2.39
C ASN A 146 -14.74 -2.29 -1.66
N THR A 147 -15.53 -1.48 -2.36
CA THR A 147 -16.67 -0.76 -1.76
C THR A 147 -17.96 -1.06 -2.52
N ASN A 148 -19.10 -0.68 -1.93
CA ASN A 148 -20.40 -0.76 -2.59
C ASN A 148 -20.58 0.21 -3.78
N PHE A 149 -19.59 1.06 -4.08
CA PHE A 149 -19.62 1.99 -5.23
C PHE A 149 -18.46 1.80 -6.22
N GLY A 150 -17.66 0.74 -6.09
CA GLY A 150 -16.44 0.51 -6.86
C GLY A 150 -15.23 0.37 -5.95
N TYR A 151 -14.03 0.28 -6.51
CA TYR A 151 -12.82 0.18 -5.70
C TYR A 151 -12.22 1.56 -5.38
N LEU A 152 -11.51 1.65 -4.27
CA LEU A 152 -10.60 2.75 -3.94
C LEU A 152 -9.17 2.22 -3.93
N ILE A 153 -8.22 2.99 -4.44
CA ILE A 153 -6.78 2.73 -4.23
C ILE A 153 -6.25 3.95 -3.49
N LEU A 154 -5.95 3.76 -2.22
CA LEU A 154 -5.62 4.84 -1.29
C LEU A 154 -4.13 4.86 -0.97
N GLU A 155 -3.62 6.07 -0.80
CA GLU A 155 -2.24 6.40 -0.45
C GLU A 155 -2.25 7.30 0.78
N GLN A 156 -1.73 6.80 1.91
CA GLN A 156 -1.68 7.53 3.17
C GLN A 156 -0.26 8.04 3.46
N VAL A 157 -0.16 9.35 3.74
CA VAL A 157 1.05 10.01 4.25
C VAL A 157 0.68 10.81 5.50
N GLY A 158 1.00 10.27 6.66
CA GLY A 158 0.59 10.80 7.95
C GLY A 158 -0.94 10.79 8.08
N ASN A 159 -1.51 11.96 8.32
CA ASN A 159 -2.96 12.15 8.37
C ASN A 159 -3.59 12.47 7.00
N LYS A 160 -2.81 12.65 5.93
CA LYS A 160 -3.37 12.93 4.60
C LYS A 160 -3.56 11.62 3.85
N ILE A 161 -4.73 11.47 3.23
CA ILE A 161 -5.03 10.33 2.36
C ILE A 161 -5.51 10.87 1.02
N THR A 162 -4.91 10.35 -0.04
CA THR A 162 -5.31 10.62 -1.42
C THR A 162 -5.51 9.30 -2.14
N GLY A 163 -6.18 9.29 -3.28
CA GLY A 163 -6.34 8.06 -4.02
C GLY A 163 -7.21 8.16 -5.25
N LYS A 164 -7.25 7.04 -5.97
CA LYS A 164 -8.13 6.82 -7.11
C LYS A 164 -9.45 6.21 -6.64
N TYR A 165 -10.57 6.75 -7.13
CA TYR A 165 -11.89 6.17 -6.98
C TYR A 165 -12.35 5.57 -8.31
N ASP A 166 -12.14 4.25 -8.44
CA ASP A 166 -12.43 3.49 -9.66
C ASP A 166 -11.89 4.23 -10.91
N ASN A 167 -12.46 4.03 -12.09
CA ASN A 167 -12.23 4.89 -13.25
C ASN A 167 -13.14 6.13 -13.26
N LYS A 168 -13.63 6.57 -12.09
CA LYS A 168 -14.65 7.63 -11.94
C LYS A 168 -14.09 8.96 -11.45
N GLY A 169 -13.03 8.93 -10.65
CA GLY A 169 -12.41 10.15 -10.13
C GLY A 169 -11.37 9.89 -9.06
N ILE A 170 -11.22 10.87 -8.17
CA ILE A 170 -10.25 10.87 -7.07
C ILE A 170 -10.95 10.94 -5.72
N ILE A 171 -10.21 10.63 -4.67
CA ILE A 171 -10.63 10.81 -3.28
C ILE A 171 -9.48 11.46 -2.50
N GLU A 172 -9.80 12.47 -1.70
CA GLU A 172 -8.83 13.19 -0.88
C GLU A 172 -9.44 13.58 0.46
N GLY A 173 -8.65 13.52 1.52
CA GLY A 173 -9.10 13.97 2.82
C GLY A 173 -8.07 13.78 3.93
N SER A 174 -8.56 13.88 5.16
CA SER A 174 -7.76 13.81 6.37
C SER A 174 -8.24 12.68 7.27
N TYR A 175 -7.30 11.98 7.88
CA TYR A 175 -7.51 10.91 8.85
C TYR A 175 -7.22 11.41 10.26
N ASP A 176 -8.24 11.33 11.10
CA ASP A 176 -8.12 11.43 12.54
C ASP A 176 -7.94 10.02 13.11
N GLU A 177 -6.70 9.68 13.43
CA GLU A 177 -6.33 8.39 14.02
C GLU A 177 -7.01 8.15 15.38
N THR A 178 -7.15 9.21 16.19
CA THR A 178 -7.75 9.13 17.53
C THR A 178 -9.19 8.66 17.44
N ASN A 179 -9.95 9.18 16.48
CA ASN A 179 -11.36 8.85 16.30
C ASN A 179 -11.60 7.75 15.24
N GLY A 180 -10.55 7.34 14.53
CA GLY A 180 -10.62 6.38 13.42
C GLY A 180 -11.43 6.91 12.24
N VAL A 181 -11.46 8.23 12.03
CA VAL A 181 -12.32 8.91 11.04
C VAL A 181 -11.49 9.42 9.88
N PHE A 182 -11.85 9.04 8.66
CA PHE A 182 -11.32 9.60 7.42
C PHE A 182 -12.45 10.37 6.72
N GLU A 183 -12.28 11.68 6.56
CA GLU A 183 -13.28 12.54 5.92
C GLU A 183 -12.65 13.49 4.91
N GLY A 184 -13.42 13.86 3.90
CA GLY A 184 -12.92 14.66 2.79
C GLY A 184 -13.91 14.74 1.63
N PHE A 185 -13.36 14.85 0.41
CA PHE A 185 -14.12 14.93 -0.82
C PHE A 185 -13.70 13.86 -1.83
N PHE A 186 -14.60 13.55 -2.75
CA PHE A 186 -14.33 12.72 -3.91
C PHE A 186 -14.85 13.39 -5.17
N THR A 187 -14.31 13.00 -6.32
CA THR A 187 -14.90 13.34 -7.63
C THR A 187 -15.51 12.11 -8.27
N ASN A 188 -16.60 12.31 -9.00
CA ASN A 188 -17.25 11.27 -9.79
C ASN A 188 -17.73 11.90 -11.09
N ASN A 189 -17.04 11.60 -12.19
CA ASN A 189 -17.34 12.13 -13.53
C ASN A 189 -17.48 13.67 -13.54
N GLY A 190 -16.56 14.37 -12.87
CA GLY A 190 -16.53 15.83 -12.80
C GLY A 190 -17.39 16.46 -11.69
N SER A 191 -18.23 15.68 -11.01
CA SER A 191 -19.00 16.18 -9.84
C SER A 191 -18.25 15.94 -8.55
N THR A 192 -18.24 16.93 -7.64
CA THR A 192 -17.62 16.80 -6.31
C THR A 192 -18.66 16.38 -5.27
N GLY A 193 -18.34 15.36 -4.49
CA GLY A 193 -19.09 14.97 -3.30
C GLY A 193 -18.19 14.91 -2.06
N TYR A 194 -18.81 14.66 -0.92
CA TYR A 194 -18.17 14.58 0.40
C TYR A 194 -18.44 13.22 1.02
N PHE A 195 -17.50 12.78 1.86
CA PHE A 195 -17.62 11.51 2.55
C PHE A 195 -17.10 11.61 3.99
N LYS A 196 -17.54 10.65 4.81
CA LYS A 196 -17.00 10.39 6.14
C LYS A 196 -16.99 8.89 6.39
N PHE A 197 -15.80 8.32 6.44
CA PHE A 197 -15.55 6.91 6.71
C PHE A 197 -15.00 6.74 8.12
N LYS A 198 -15.31 5.60 8.73
CA LYS A 198 -14.85 5.22 10.05
C LYS A 198 -14.44 3.76 10.06
N ILE A 199 -13.21 3.49 10.48
CA ILE A 199 -12.78 2.14 10.85
C ILE A 199 -13.33 1.88 12.26
N PRO A 200 -14.25 0.93 12.46
CA PRO A 200 -14.85 0.72 13.76
C PRO A 200 -13.85 0.13 14.75
N SER A 201 -13.81 0.68 15.96
CA SER A 201 -12.93 0.21 17.03
C SER A 201 -13.32 -1.13 17.65
N LYS A 202 -14.52 -1.67 17.32
CA LYS A 202 -15.14 -2.83 18.00
C LYS A 202 -15.53 -3.95 17.04
N ARG A 203 -14.56 -4.61 16.40
CA ARG A 203 -14.72 -6.04 16.05
C ARG A 203 -14.03 -6.90 17.11
N ALA A 204 -14.57 -8.09 17.34
CA ALA A 204 -14.14 -9.04 18.38
C ALA A 204 -12.63 -9.33 18.41
N ASN A 205 -11.91 -9.04 17.32
CA ASN A 205 -10.49 -9.31 17.16
C ASN A 205 -9.67 -8.07 16.76
N GLY A 206 -10.18 -6.84 16.96
CA GLY A 206 -9.46 -5.61 16.56
C GLY A 206 -9.20 -5.47 15.06
N ASP A 207 -9.93 -6.19 14.21
CA ASP A 207 -9.81 -6.16 12.75
C ASP A 207 -10.11 -4.76 12.18
N ARG A 208 -9.10 -4.16 11.55
CA ARG A 208 -9.17 -2.83 10.91
C ARG A 208 -9.25 -2.90 9.39
N ASN A 209 -9.61 -4.04 8.80
CA ASN A 209 -9.66 -4.24 7.34
C ASN A 209 -11.04 -3.96 6.73
N PHE A 210 -11.86 -3.15 7.40
CA PHE A 210 -13.15 -2.70 6.92
C PHE A 210 -13.46 -1.30 7.47
N PHE A 211 -14.26 -0.52 6.74
CA PHE A 211 -14.81 0.75 7.20
C PHE A 211 -16.31 0.82 6.94
N LYS A 212 -16.98 1.67 7.71
CA LYS A 212 -18.34 2.13 7.43
C LYS A 212 -18.37 3.62 7.25
N GLY A 213 -19.30 4.14 6.47
CA GLY A 213 -19.38 5.58 6.28
C GLY A 213 -20.59 6.04 5.50
N ASN A 214 -20.68 7.35 5.34
CA ASN A 214 -21.74 8.02 4.58
C ASN A 214 -21.15 8.99 3.56
N TRP A 215 -21.95 9.31 2.55
CA TRP A 215 -21.55 10.26 1.51
C TRP A 215 -22.71 11.14 1.05
N GLY A 216 -22.39 12.26 0.41
CA GLY A 216 -23.37 13.13 -0.24
C GLY A 216 -22.73 14.13 -1.19
N TRP A 217 -23.54 14.76 -2.04
CA TRP A 217 -23.07 15.86 -2.91
C TRP A 217 -22.79 17.15 -2.13
N THR A 218 -23.27 17.21 -0.89
CA THR A 218 -23.02 18.30 0.07
C THR A 218 -22.37 17.72 1.32
N LYS A 219 -21.85 18.60 2.19
CA LYS A 219 -21.26 18.22 3.47
C LYS A 219 -22.26 17.63 4.48
N ALA A 220 -23.55 17.62 4.16
CA ALA A 220 -24.58 16.99 4.99
C ALA A 220 -24.59 15.45 4.88
N LEU A 221 -23.92 14.87 3.86
CA LEU A 221 -23.75 13.42 3.68
C LEU A 221 -25.07 12.62 3.57
N GLU A 222 -26.05 13.17 2.88
CA GLU A 222 -27.44 12.68 2.87
C GLU A 222 -27.75 11.59 1.81
N LYS A 223 -26.78 11.17 1.00
CA LYS A 223 -27.05 10.25 -0.13
C LYS A 223 -27.03 8.78 0.23
N GLY A 224 -26.36 8.40 1.32
CA GLY A 224 -26.44 7.06 1.87
C GLY A 224 -25.10 6.50 2.33
N GLU A 225 -25.11 5.21 2.62
CA GLU A 225 -23.95 4.51 3.17
C GLU A 225 -22.92 4.18 2.09
N TRP A 226 -21.65 4.46 2.39
CA TRP A 226 -20.49 4.02 1.62
C TRP A 226 -19.59 3.19 2.55
N ASN A 227 -19.61 1.88 2.33
CA ASN A 227 -18.91 0.91 3.15
C ASN A 227 -17.82 0.23 2.30
N GLY A 228 -16.72 -0.17 2.94
CA GLY A 228 -15.61 -0.78 2.22
C GLY A 228 -14.85 -1.81 3.01
N GLU A 229 -14.23 -2.73 2.28
CA GLU A 229 -13.46 -3.83 2.81
C GLU A 229 -12.10 -3.89 2.09
N LYS A 230 -11.02 -4.01 2.86
CA LYS A 230 -9.67 -4.05 2.31
C LYS A 230 -9.49 -5.33 1.49
N ALA A 231 -8.95 -5.18 0.27
CA ALA A 231 -8.78 -6.29 -0.66
C ALA A 231 -7.74 -7.29 -0.14
N ILE A 232 -6.63 -6.79 0.40
CA ILE A 232 -5.64 -7.58 1.15
C ILE A 232 -5.77 -7.24 2.63
N LYS A 233 -5.90 -8.27 3.48
CA LYS A 233 -6.05 -8.12 4.93
C LYS A 233 -4.71 -7.81 5.59
N THR A 234 -4.31 -6.54 5.50
CA THR A 234 -2.99 -6.11 5.95
C THR A 234 -2.98 -5.46 7.33
N ASN A 235 -4.12 -4.96 7.78
CA ASN A 235 -4.19 -4.20 9.03
C ASN A 235 -4.22 -5.16 10.21
N LEU A 236 -3.59 -4.74 11.31
CA LEU A 236 -3.45 -5.54 12.52
C LEU A 236 -4.79 -6.18 12.93
N VAL A 237 -4.78 -7.51 13.09
CA VAL A 237 -5.83 -8.27 13.76
C VAL A 237 -5.29 -8.70 15.12
N LYS A 238 -5.89 -8.22 16.21
CA LYS A 238 -5.57 -8.69 17.55
C LYS A 238 -6.09 -10.12 17.70
N ILE A 239 -5.19 -11.09 17.61
CA ILE A 239 -5.50 -12.48 17.97
C ILE A 239 -5.51 -12.55 19.50
N GLU A 240 -6.69 -12.70 20.10
CA GLU A 240 -6.78 -13.06 21.51
C GLU A 240 -6.34 -14.52 21.67
N TYR A 241 -5.15 -14.73 22.24
CA TYR A 241 -4.79 -16.06 22.72
C TYR A 241 -5.68 -16.37 23.93
N LYS A 242 -6.65 -17.28 23.79
CA LYS A 242 -7.27 -17.92 24.95
C LYS A 242 -6.14 -18.57 25.74
N LYS A 243 -5.89 -18.06 26.95
CA LYS A 243 -5.03 -18.76 27.92
C LYS A 243 -5.63 -20.16 28.09
N ARG A 244 -4.83 -21.18 27.79
CA ARG A 244 -5.13 -22.56 28.18
C ARG A 244 -4.89 -22.69 29.68
#